data_AF-A0A8D0PJV2-F1
#
_entry.id   AF-A0A8D0PJV2-F1
#
_cell.length_a   1.000
_cell.length_b   1.000
_cell.length_c   1.000
_cell.angle_alpha   90.00
_cell.angle_beta   90.00
_cell.angle_gamma   90.00
#
_symmetry.space_group_name_H-M   'P 1'
#
loop_
_entity.id
_entity.type
_entity.pdbx_description
1 polymer ?
#
loop_
_entity_poly.entity_id
_entity_poly.type
_entity_poly.pdbx_seq_one_letter_code
_entity_poly.pdbx_strand_id
1 'polypeptide(L)'
;MFKTDLPPDPKEAAAIEARRNREKERQSRFLNVRTRVMGVDVEALNSQVEERKLQEATEQSKKAAYGTNQVQYDVVAQMLEKEQAERTRRLAKKVQEFREQKQQLKNRSELDLWDPNRLWKEFPPHLSNNDPYCGPASLQYFSGEDLNRSTHLRMQQEQFRYSLERQLQEQQQARIDYNCAGKLQGHPGTT
;
A
#
# COMPACT_ATOMS: atom_id res chain seq x y z
N MET A 1 -28.42 113.16 -42.42
CA MET A 1 -27.41 112.18 -41.96
C MET A 1 -27.30 111.09 -43.01
N PHE A 2 -26.16 111.01 -43.68
CA PHE A 2 -25.94 110.05 -44.76
C PHE A 2 -25.76 108.65 -44.19
N LYS A 3 -26.58 107.69 -44.63
CA LYS A 3 -26.38 106.28 -44.32
C LYS A 3 -25.16 105.80 -45.11
N THR A 4 -24.07 105.52 -44.41
CA THR A 4 -22.88 104.88 -44.98
C THR A 4 -23.12 103.38 -44.99
N ASP A 5 -23.73 102.87 -46.05
CA ASP A 5 -23.90 101.43 -46.26
C ASP A 5 -22.57 100.86 -46.75
N LEU A 6 -21.68 100.52 -45.81
CA LEU A 6 -20.45 99.76 -46.08
C LEU A 6 -20.87 98.33 -46.47
N PRO A 7 -20.33 97.72 -47.54
CA PRO A 7 -20.70 96.36 -47.91
C PRO A 7 -20.41 95.41 -46.74
N PRO A 8 -21.39 94.58 -46.32
CA PRO A 8 -21.23 93.72 -45.17
C PRO A 8 -20.07 92.74 -45.39
N ASP A 9 -19.26 92.53 -44.36
CA ASP A 9 -18.15 91.57 -44.40
C ASP A 9 -18.73 90.19 -44.79
N PRO A 10 -18.20 89.52 -45.83
CA PRO A 10 -18.69 88.22 -46.27
C PRO A 10 -18.76 87.17 -45.15
N LYS A 11 -17.87 87.26 -44.13
CA LYS A 11 -17.92 86.38 -42.96
C LYS A 11 -19.13 86.68 -42.06
N GLU A 12 -19.44 87.95 -41.84
CA GLU A 12 -20.59 88.38 -41.06
C GLU A 12 -21.90 88.02 -41.77
N ALA A 13 -21.97 88.23 -43.08
CA ALA A 13 -23.12 87.85 -43.90
C ALA A 13 -23.39 86.33 -43.83
N ALA A 14 -22.36 85.48 -43.97
CA ALA A 14 -22.47 84.03 -43.85
C ALA A 14 -22.88 83.58 -42.44
N ALA A 15 -22.36 84.23 -41.39
CA ALA A 15 -22.74 83.92 -40.00
C ALA A 15 -24.21 84.29 -39.72
N ILE A 16 -24.68 85.43 -40.25
CA ILE A 16 -26.08 85.87 -40.14
C ILE A 16 -27.01 84.90 -40.89
N GLU A 17 -26.61 84.45 -42.09
CA GLU A 17 -27.39 83.49 -42.86
C GLU A 17 -27.46 82.12 -42.18
N ALA A 18 -26.33 81.60 -41.67
CA ALA A 18 -26.30 80.35 -40.90
C ALA A 18 -27.19 80.43 -39.65
N ARG A 19 -27.21 81.58 -38.97
CA ARG A 19 -28.11 81.82 -37.82
C ARG A 19 -29.57 81.83 -38.25
N ARG A 20 -29.91 82.49 -39.36
CA ARG A 20 -31.27 82.50 -39.93
C ARG A 20 -31.72 81.10 -40.33
N ASN A 21 -30.84 80.29 -40.92
CA ASN A 21 -31.16 78.92 -41.33
C ASN A 21 -31.40 78.00 -40.12
N ARG A 22 -30.57 78.10 -39.07
CA ARG A 22 -30.80 77.38 -37.80
C ARG A 22 -32.12 77.78 -37.14
N GLU A 23 -32.47 79.07 -37.14
CA GLU A 23 -33.74 79.51 -36.55
C GLU A 23 -34.94 79.03 -37.37
N LYS A 24 -34.84 78.98 -38.71
CA LYS A 24 -35.86 78.38 -39.59
C LYS A 24 -36.04 76.89 -39.33
N GLU A 25 -34.95 76.13 -39.20
CA GLU A 25 -34.98 74.70 -38.85
C GLU A 25 -35.55 74.45 -37.45
N ARG A 26 -35.33 75.37 -36.52
CA ARG A 26 -35.92 75.30 -35.18
C ARG A 26 -37.43 75.60 -35.24
N GLN A 27 -37.83 76.66 -35.94
CA GLN A 27 -39.23 77.05 -36.07
C GLN A 27 -40.06 75.95 -36.76
N SER A 28 -39.52 75.29 -37.80
CA SER A 28 -40.21 74.20 -38.48
C SER A 28 -40.50 73.01 -37.56
N ARG A 29 -39.63 72.74 -36.57
CA ARG A 29 -39.83 71.69 -35.56
C ARG A 29 -40.82 72.09 -34.46
N PHE A 30 -40.73 73.33 -33.97
CA PHE A 30 -41.54 73.80 -32.84
C PHE A 30 -42.99 74.19 -33.20
N LEU A 31 -43.19 74.76 -34.39
CA LEU A 31 -44.50 75.21 -34.86
C LEU A 31 -45.36 74.04 -35.36
N ASN A 32 -44.75 72.94 -35.81
CA ASN A 32 -45.48 71.75 -36.18
C ASN A 32 -45.83 70.92 -34.92
N VAL A 33 -47.12 70.91 -34.55
CA VAL A 33 -47.62 70.24 -33.34
C VAL A 33 -47.38 68.73 -33.37
N ARG A 34 -47.47 68.09 -34.55
CA ARG A 34 -47.34 66.63 -34.68
C ARG A 34 -45.90 66.16 -34.48
N THR A 35 -44.91 66.86 -35.06
CA THR A 35 -43.49 66.56 -34.83
C THR A 35 -43.06 66.89 -33.41
N ARG A 36 -43.66 67.91 -32.78
CA ARG A 36 -43.37 68.27 -31.38
C ARG A 36 -43.86 67.22 -30.38
N VAL A 37 -45.03 66.62 -30.63
CA VAL A 37 -45.64 65.62 -29.72
C VAL A 37 -45.19 64.20 -30.02
N MET A 38 -45.00 63.83 -31.30
CA MET A 38 -44.74 62.44 -31.73
C MET A 38 -43.60 62.31 -32.77
N GLY A 39 -42.76 63.33 -32.94
CA GLY A 39 -41.65 63.26 -33.89
C GLY A 39 -40.62 62.23 -33.45
N VAL A 40 -40.40 61.22 -34.28
CA VAL A 40 -39.40 60.17 -34.08
C VAL A 40 -38.61 60.01 -35.36
N ASP A 41 -37.30 59.88 -35.23
CA ASP A 41 -36.41 59.58 -36.35
C ASP A 41 -36.46 58.07 -36.65
N VAL A 42 -37.39 57.69 -37.53
CA VAL A 42 -37.62 56.28 -37.89
C VAL A 42 -36.42 55.69 -38.62
N GLU A 43 -35.68 56.49 -39.39
CA GLU A 43 -34.49 56.03 -40.11
C GLU A 43 -33.37 55.68 -39.14
N ALA A 44 -33.09 56.57 -38.17
CA ALA A 44 -32.09 56.31 -37.13
C ALA A 44 -32.46 55.09 -36.26
N LEU A 45 -33.74 54.93 -35.91
CA LEU A 45 -34.21 53.75 -35.15
C LEU A 45 -34.07 52.46 -35.96
N ASN A 46 -34.39 52.49 -37.25
CA ASN A 46 -34.20 51.33 -38.13
C ASN A 46 -32.71 50.97 -38.23
N SER A 47 -31.82 51.95 -38.37
CA SER A 47 -30.36 51.71 -38.34
C SER A 47 -29.90 51.07 -37.03
N GLN A 48 -30.41 51.52 -35.88
CA GLN A 48 -30.08 50.93 -34.57
C GLN A 48 -30.57 49.48 -34.44
N VAL A 49 -31.76 49.18 -34.98
CA VAL A 49 -32.31 47.82 -34.97
C VAL A 49 -31.45 46.89 -35.84
N GLU A 50 -31.05 47.34 -37.04
CA GLU A 50 -30.17 46.54 -37.92
C GLU A 50 -28.79 46.34 -37.29
N GLU A 51 -28.21 47.36 -36.65
CA GLU A 51 -26.95 47.23 -35.92
C GLU A 51 -27.06 46.17 -34.81
N ARG A 52 -28.13 46.22 -34.01
CA ARG A 52 -28.37 45.23 -32.95
C ARG A 52 -28.49 43.81 -33.49
N LYS A 53 -29.25 43.61 -34.58
CA LYS A 53 -29.38 42.30 -35.22
C LYS A 53 -28.03 41.77 -35.68
N LEU A 54 -27.19 42.64 -36.26
CA LEU A 54 -25.86 42.25 -36.71
C LEU A 54 -24.97 41.88 -35.52
N GLN A 55 -25.01 42.65 -34.43
CA GLN A 55 -24.30 42.32 -33.19
C GLN A 55 -24.76 40.96 -32.64
N GLU A 56 -26.07 40.73 -32.49
CA GLU A 56 -26.63 39.46 -32.02
C GLU A 56 -26.21 38.28 -32.91
N ALA A 57 -26.25 38.42 -34.24
CA ALA A 57 -25.80 37.40 -35.17
C ALA A 57 -24.30 37.08 -35.01
N THR A 58 -23.45 38.10 -34.82
CA THR A 58 -22.02 37.89 -34.58
C THR A 58 -21.77 37.19 -33.24
N GLU A 59 -22.52 37.52 -32.19
CA GLU A 59 -22.41 36.86 -30.89
C GLU A 59 -22.89 35.40 -30.96
N GLN A 60 -23.98 35.13 -31.65
CA GLN A 60 -24.46 33.77 -31.88
C GLN A 60 -23.44 32.93 -32.64
N SER A 61 -22.84 33.48 -33.69
CA SER A 61 -21.77 32.82 -34.44
C SER A 61 -20.55 32.53 -33.56
N LYS A 62 -20.13 33.48 -32.73
CA LYS A 62 -19.05 33.27 -31.75
C LYS A 62 -19.39 32.16 -30.75
N LYS A 63 -20.58 32.21 -30.15
CA LYS A 63 -21.06 31.19 -29.20
C LYS A 63 -21.10 29.80 -29.84
N ALA A 64 -21.56 29.69 -31.09
CA ALA A 64 -21.56 28.43 -31.83
C ALA A 64 -20.12 27.90 -32.03
N ALA A 65 -19.18 28.76 -32.43
CA ALA A 65 -17.77 28.38 -32.59
C ALA A 65 -17.12 27.93 -31.26
N TYR A 66 -17.43 28.59 -30.14
CA TYR A 66 -16.97 28.14 -28.82
C TYR A 66 -17.60 26.80 -28.43
N GLY A 67 -18.89 26.60 -28.71
CA GLY A 67 -19.57 25.33 -28.48
C GLY A 67 -18.92 24.17 -29.25
N THR A 68 -18.55 24.38 -30.52
CA THR A 68 -17.83 23.36 -31.29
C THR A 68 -16.46 23.04 -30.71
N ASN A 69 -15.73 24.05 -30.25
CA ASN A 69 -14.42 23.84 -29.61
C ASN A 69 -14.56 23.08 -28.29
N GLN A 70 -15.58 23.40 -27.49
CA GLN A 70 -15.86 22.71 -26.23
C GLN A 70 -16.09 21.21 -26.46
N VAL A 71 -16.93 20.86 -27.44
CA VAL A 71 -17.18 19.44 -27.78
C VAL A 71 -15.87 18.73 -28.17
N GLN A 72 -14.98 19.39 -28.92
CA GLN A 72 -13.67 18.81 -29.26
C GLN A 72 -12.82 18.58 -28.02
N TYR A 73 -12.75 19.55 -27.10
CA TYR A 73 -12.00 19.42 -25.85
C TYR A 73 -12.57 18.32 -24.94
N ASP A 74 -13.90 18.20 -24.86
CA ASP A 74 -14.56 17.16 -24.07
C ASP A 74 -14.19 15.76 -24.57
N VAL A 75 -14.13 15.57 -25.89
CA VAL A 75 -13.69 14.29 -26.49
C VAL A 75 -12.23 14.00 -26.12
N VAL A 76 -11.34 15.00 -26.20
CA VAL A 76 -9.93 14.84 -25.82
C VAL A 76 -9.79 14.49 -24.34
N ALA A 77 -10.54 15.16 -23.45
CA ALA A 77 -10.54 14.89 -22.03
C ALA A 77 -10.97 13.44 -21.72
N GLN A 78 -12.05 12.96 -22.36
CA GLN A 78 -12.50 11.57 -22.21
C GLN A 78 -11.48 10.55 -22.70
N MET A 79 -10.75 10.83 -23.79
CA MET A 79 -9.68 9.96 -24.27
C MET A 79 -8.52 9.87 -23.28
N LEU A 80 -8.09 11.02 -22.72
CA LEU A 80 -7.02 11.07 -21.74
C LEU A 80 -7.39 10.33 -20.44
N GLU A 81 -8.63 10.49 -19.98
CA GLU A 81 -9.13 9.78 -18.80
C GLU A 81 -9.11 8.25 -19.00
N LYS A 82 -9.58 7.77 -20.15
CA LYS A 82 -9.52 6.35 -20.52
C LYS A 82 -8.09 5.84 -20.55
N GLU A 83 -7.17 6.59 -21.17
CA GLU A 83 -5.77 6.20 -21.23
C GLU A 83 -5.13 6.13 -19.82
N GLN A 84 -5.44 7.09 -18.95
CA GLN A 84 -4.96 7.09 -17.57
C GLN A 84 -5.53 5.90 -16.78
N ALA A 85 -6.82 5.59 -16.94
CA ALA A 85 -7.46 4.42 -16.33
C ALA A 85 -6.80 3.11 -16.79
N GLU A 86 -6.47 2.99 -18.08
CA GLU A 86 -5.75 1.81 -18.58
C GLU A 86 -4.32 1.72 -18.02
N ARG A 87 -3.59 2.84 -17.99
CA ARG A 87 -2.22 2.88 -17.43
C ARG A 87 -2.20 2.47 -15.97
N THR A 88 -3.12 3.01 -15.16
CA THR A 88 -3.23 2.65 -13.73
C THR A 88 -3.61 1.18 -13.55
N ARG A 89 -4.56 0.65 -14.34
CA ARG A 89 -4.90 -0.78 -14.34
C ARG A 89 -3.70 -1.66 -14.70
N ARG A 90 -2.95 -1.32 -15.75
CA ARG A 90 -1.75 -2.06 -16.16
C ARG A 90 -0.67 -2.05 -15.07
N LEU A 91 -0.48 -0.91 -14.41
CA LEU A 91 0.47 -0.79 -13.30
C LEU A 91 0.04 -1.66 -12.10
N ALA A 92 -1.23 -1.57 -11.70
CA ALA A 92 -1.77 -2.39 -10.61
C ALA A 92 -1.62 -3.89 -10.90
N LYS A 93 -1.87 -4.31 -12.14
CA LYS A 93 -1.67 -5.71 -12.56
C LYS A 93 -0.21 -6.13 -12.41
N LYS A 94 0.75 -5.32 -12.89
CA LYS A 94 2.19 -5.62 -12.76
C LYS A 94 2.63 -5.70 -11.30
N VAL A 95 2.13 -4.82 -10.44
CA VAL A 95 2.43 -4.87 -9.00
C VAL A 95 1.89 -6.17 -8.40
N GLN A 96 0.68 -6.56 -8.77
CA GLN A 96 0.07 -7.79 -8.29
C GLN A 96 0.84 -9.04 -8.78
N GLU A 97 1.19 -9.10 -10.06
CA GLU A 97 2.03 -10.16 -10.64
C GLU A 97 3.38 -10.24 -9.91
N PHE A 98 3.99 -9.10 -9.59
CA PHE A 98 5.24 -9.07 -8.84
C PHE A 98 5.09 -9.62 -7.42
N ARG A 99 4.00 -9.24 -6.71
CA ARG A 99 3.68 -9.78 -5.38
C ARG A 99 3.52 -11.29 -5.44
N GLU A 100 2.76 -11.77 -6.42
CA GLU A 100 2.50 -13.18 -6.63
C GLU A 100 3.75 -13.97 -7.04
N GLN A 101 4.72 -13.37 -7.73
CA GLN A 101 5.93 -14.09 -8.14
C GLN A 101 7.03 -14.05 -7.09
N LYS A 102 7.26 -12.88 -6.49
CA LYS A 102 8.45 -12.61 -5.66
C LYS A 102 8.15 -12.51 -4.17
N GLN A 103 6.93 -12.14 -3.79
CA GLN A 103 6.55 -11.91 -2.39
C GLN A 103 5.66 -13.03 -1.84
N GLN A 104 5.64 -14.20 -2.47
CA GLN A 104 4.98 -15.36 -1.88
C GLN A 104 5.64 -15.69 -0.54
N LEU A 105 4.81 -16.09 0.43
CA LEU A 105 5.28 -16.55 1.72
C LEU A 105 6.35 -17.65 1.54
N LYS A 106 6.12 -18.57 0.58
CA LYS A 106 7.01 -19.66 0.17
C LYS A 106 8.41 -19.26 -0.31
N ASN A 107 8.65 -17.97 -0.56
CA ASN A 107 9.96 -17.46 -0.96
C ASN A 107 10.66 -16.67 0.15
N ARG A 108 10.08 -16.61 1.37
CA ARG A 108 10.66 -15.90 2.51
C ARG A 108 11.75 -16.75 3.18
N SER A 109 12.87 -16.13 3.54
CA SER A 109 13.99 -16.82 4.20
C SER A 109 13.63 -17.40 5.58
N GLU A 110 12.62 -16.85 6.24
CA GLU A 110 12.18 -17.25 7.58
C GLU A 110 11.05 -18.30 7.56
N LEU A 111 10.77 -18.92 6.43
CA LEU A 111 9.68 -19.90 6.29
C LEU A 111 9.74 -21.01 7.32
N ASP A 112 10.92 -21.54 7.56
CA ASP A 112 11.12 -22.65 8.48
C ASP A 112 10.71 -22.27 9.91
N LEU A 113 10.83 -21.00 10.28
CA LEU A 113 10.42 -20.51 11.60
C LEU A 113 8.89 -20.44 11.75
N TRP A 114 8.20 -20.08 10.66
CA TRP A 114 6.75 -19.84 10.64
C TRP A 114 5.93 -21.04 10.16
N ASP A 115 6.58 -22.17 9.85
CA ASP A 115 5.89 -23.37 9.38
C ASP A 115 5.04 -23.97 10.52
N PRO A 116 3.70 -24.07 10.39
CA PRO A 116 2.86 -24.72 11.39
C PRO A 116 3.23 -26.18 11.61
N ASN A 117 3.85 -26.83 10.61
CA ASN A 117 4.31 -28.21 10.70
C ASN A 117 5.74 -28.34 11.22
N ARG A 118 6.37 -27.24 11.66
CA ARG A 118 7.75 -27.23 12.14
C ARG A 118 8.01 -28.31 13.20
N LEU A 119 7.15 -28.41 14.20
CA LEU A 119 7.27 -29.41 15.28
C LEU A 119 7.20 -30.86 14.79
N TRP A 120 6.49 -31.10 13.68
CA TRP A 120 6.37 -32.43 13.07
C TRP A 120 7.57 -32.78 12.18
N LYS A 121 8.28 -31.76 11.67
CA LYS A 121 9.48 -31.89 10.82
C LYS A 121 10.77 -31.88 11.63
N GLU A 122 10.76 -31.27 12.81
CA GLU A 122 11.90 -31.24 13.72
C GLU A 122 12.22 -32.64 14.23
N PHE A 123 13.50 -32.99 14.19
CA PHE A 123 13.98 -34.25 14.75
C PHE A 123 14.01 -34.15 16.29
N PRO A 124 13.75 -35.26 17.00
CA PRO A 124 13.93 -35.30 18.44
C PRO A 124 15.34 -34.84 18.81
N PRO A 125 15.50 -33.98 19.84
CA PRO A 125 16.80 -33.48 20.26
C PRO A 125 17.78 -34.57 20.69
N HIS A 126 17.26 -35.74 21.09
CA HIS A 126 18.04 -36.92 21.43
C HIS A 126 17.34 -38.15 20.83
N LEU A 127 18.00 -38.81 19.87
CA LEU A 127 17.46 -39.98 19.15
C LEU A 127 17.93 -41.30 19.76
N SER A 128 19.16 -41.36 20.24
CA SER A 128 19.79 -42.57 20.77
C SER A 128 21.02 -42.22 21.61
N ASN A 129 21.41 -43.11 22.52
CA ASN A 129 22.53 -42.94 23.44
C ASN A 129 23.89 -42.76 22.73
N ASN A 130 23.99 -43.17 21.46
CA ASN A 130 25.19 -43.06 20.63
C ASN A 130 24.96 -42.06 19.47
N ASP A 131 24.29 -40.95 19.73
CA ASP A 131 24.09 -39.91 18.73
C ASP A 131 25.40 -39.13 18.49
N PRO A 132 26.02 -39.22 17.30
CA PRO A 132 27.26 -38.50 16.99
C PRO A 132 27.10 -36.98 16.99
N TYR A 133 25.87 -36.45 16.95
CA TYR A 133 25.59 -35.01 16.96
C TYR A 133 25.48 -34.43 18.38
N CYS A 134 25.35 -35.27 19.40
CA CYS A 134 25.17 -34.86 20.80
C CYS A 134 26.52 -34.81 21.55
N GLY A 135 27.28 -33.72 21.39
CA GLY A 135 28.52 -33.49 22.15
C GLY A 135 28.28 -32.98 23.59
N PRO A 136 29.31 -32.91 24.46
CA PRO A 136 29.17 -32.47 25.85
C PRO A 136 28.58 -31.07 26.03
N ALA A 137 28.76 -30.18 25.05
CA ALA A 137 28.20 -28.82 25.07
C ALA A 137 26.68 -28.78 24.81
N SER A 138 26.08 -29.83 24.25
CA SER A 138 24.63 -29.86 24.01
C SER A 138 23.83 -30.05 25.29
N LEU A 139 24.46 -30.56 26.37
CA LEU A 139 23.84 -30.87 27.65
C LEU A 139 22.63 -31.83 27.53
N GLN A 140 22.53 -32.59 26.44
CA GLN A 140 21.47 -33.56 26.20
C GLN A 140 21.82 -34.97 26.72
N TYR A 141 23.11 -35.25 26.92
CA TYR A 141 23.62 -36.51 27.43
C TYR A 141 24.66 -36.24 28.51
N PHE A 142 24.55 -36.95 29.63
CA PHE A 142 25.50 -36.88 30.73
C PHE A 142 26.09 -38.25 31.02
N SER A 143 27.43 -38.33 31.08
CA SER A 143 28.13 -39.58 31.36
C SER A 143 27.87 -40.16 32.76
N GLY A 144 27.30 -39.37 33.67
CA GLY A 144 26.88 -39.85 34.99
C GLY A 144 25.51 -40.56 35.01
N GLU A 145 24.74 -40.47 33.92
CA GLU A 145 23.46 -41.17 33.79
C GLU A 145 23.69 -42.66 33.52
N ASP A 146 23.79 -43.45 34.58
CA ASP A 146 23.93 -44.91 34.48
C ASP A 146 22.58 -45.56 34.18
N LEU A 147 22.24 -45.65 32.90
CA LEU A 147 21.05 -46.37 32.41
C LEU A 147 21.09 -47.87 32.76
N ASN A 148 22.29 -48.43 32.91
CA ASN A 148 22.52 -49.84 33.23
C ASN A 148 22.68 -50.08 34.74
N ARG A 149 22.38 -49.09 35.59
CA ARG A 149 22.53 -49.23 37.04
C ARG A 149 21.80 -50.45 37.60
N SER A 150 20.61 -50.72 37.07
CA SER A 150 19.81 -51.88 37.50
C SER A 150 20.48 -53.21 37.15
N THR A 151 21.10 -53.34 35.99
CA THR A 151 21.82 -54.54 35.57
C THR A 151 23.14 -54.67 36.34
N HIS A 152 23.87 -53.57 36.53
CA HIS A 152 25.07 -53.53 37.36
C HIS A 152 24.80 -53.96 38.80
N LEU A 153 23.72 -53.47 39.43
CA LEU A 153 23.32 -53.86 40.78
C LEU A 153 22.95 -55.34 40.87
N ARG A 154 22.24 -55.88 39.87
CA ARG A 154 21.93 -57.32 39.81
C ARG A 154 23.20 -58.17 39.71
N MET A 155 24.10 -57.82 38.80
CA MET A 155 25.38 -58.52 38.67
C MET A 155 26.16 -58.45 39.98
N GLN A 156 26.21 -57.29 40.64
CA GLN A 156 26.88 -57.14 41.92
C GLN A 156 26.25 -58.03 43.01
N GLN A 157 24.92 -58.09 43.08
CA GLN A 157 24.20 -58.95 44.02
C GLN A 157 24.46 -60.44 43.76
N GLU A 158 24.48 -60.87 42.50
CA GLU A 158 24.79 -62.25 42.12
C GLU A 158 26.22 -62.63 42.47
N GLN A 159 27.19 -61.73 42.22
CA GLN A 159 28.59 -61.92 42.62
C GLN A 159 28.73 -62.01 44.14
N PHE A 160 28.03 -61.15 44.89
CA PHE A 160 28.03 -61.21 46.36
C PHE A 160 27.44 -62.53 46.86
N ARG A 161 26.29 -62.96 46.33
CA ARG A 161 25.66 -64.23 46.69
C ARG A 161 26.62 -65.40 46.45
N TYR A 162 27.20 -65.47 45.25
CA TYR A 162 28.14 -66.53 44.89
C TYR A 162 29.39 -66.53 45.79
N SER A 163 29.91 -65.35 46.15
CA SER A 163 31.04 -65.24 47.07
C SER A 163 30.72 -65.76 48.49
N LEU A 164 29.52 -65.47 48.99
CA LEU A 164 29.06 -65.92 50.31
C LEU A 164 28.82 -67.43 50.33
N GLU A 165 28.21 -67.98 49.28
CA GLU A 165 28.01 -69.41 49.12
C GLU A 165 29.36 -70.16 49.14
N ARG A 166 30.36 -69.66 48.41
CA ARG A 166 31.72 -70.23 48.41
C ARG A 166 32.35 -70.19 49.80
N GLN A 167 32.30 -69.05 50.49
CA GLN A 167 32.86 -68.93 51.85
C GLN A 167 32.20 -69.88 52.83
N LEU A 168 30.88 -70.05 52.73
CA LEU A 168 30.13 -70.98 53.57
C LEU A 168 30.54 -72.43 53.30
N GLN A 169 30.73 -72.79 52.04
CA GLN A 169 31.24 -74.11 51.65
C GLN A 169 32.67 -74.34 52.15
N GLU A 170 33.57 -73.36 52.02
CA GLU A 170 34.93 -73.42 52.55
C GLU A 170 34.93 -73.59 54.09
N GLN A 171 34.09 -72.85 54.81
CA GLN A 171 33.95 -73.01 56.27
C GLN A 171 33.39 -74.39 56.65
N GLN A 172 32.41 -74.90 55.91
CA GLN A 172 31.89 -76.25 56.15
C GLN A 172 32.96 -77.31 55.91
N GLN A 173 33.72 -77.20 54.81
CA GLN A 173 34.82 -78.10 54.51
C GLN A 173 35.89 -78.05 55.60
N ALA A 174 36.33 -76.86 56.01
CA ALA A 174 37.29 -76.68 57.10
C ALA A 174 36.78 -77.27 58.44
N ARG A 175 35.49 -77.15 58.74
CA ARG A 175 34.87 -77.80 59.92
C ARG A 175 34.86 -79.32 59.83
N ILE A 176 34.57 -79.87 58.65
CA ILE A 176 34.62 -81.32 58.40
C ILE A 176 36.06 -81.81 58.56
N ASP A 177 37.02 -81.12 57.94
CA ASP A 177 38.44 -81.45 58.02
C ASP A 177 38.95 -81.39 59.47
N TYR A 178 38.56 -80.36 60.24
CA TYR A 178 38.86 -80.25 61.67
C TYR A 178 38.26 -81.40 62.49
N ASN A 179 36.99 -81.75 62.26
CA ASN A 179 36.33 -82.85 62.96
C ASN A 179 36.94 -84.22 62.59
N CYS A 180 37.35 -84.43 61.34
CA CYS A 180 38.06 -85.63 60.90
C CYS A 180 39.47 -85.71 61.51
N ALA A 181 40.21 -84.60 61.55
CA ALA A 181 41.52 -84.52 62.21
C ALA A 181 41.42 -84.75 63.73
N GLY A 182 40.39 -84.22 64.39
CA GLY A 182 40.11 -84.44 65.81
C GLY A 182 39.77 -85.89 66.15
N LYS A 183 39.05 -86.60 65.27
CA LYS A 183 38.77 -88.05 65.41
C LYS A 183 40.02 -88.91 65.24
N LEU A 184 41.02 -88.45 64.48
CA LEU A 184 42.31 -89.14 64.31
C LEU A 184 43.28 -88.90 65.48
N GLN A 185 43.12 -87.83 66.25
CA GLN A 185 43.95 -87.52 67.43
C GLN A 185 43.40 -88.08 68.75
N GLY A 186 42.16 -88.57 68.78
CA GLY A 186 41.50 -89.18 69.94
C GLY A 186 41.68 -90.69 70.05
N HIS A 187 42.92 -91.22 70.00
CA HIS A 187 43.36 -92.44 70.71
C HIS A 187 44.86 -92.75 70.46
N PRO A 188 45.77 -92.24 71.32
CA PRO A 188 46.93 -92.99 71.78
C PRO A 188 46.66 -93.51 73.20
N GLY A 189 47.03 -94.77 73.45
CA GLY A 189 46.48 -95.59 74.53
C GLY A 189 46.90 -95.29 75.96
N THR A 190 46.28 -96.06 76.85
CA THR A 190 46.76 -96.43 78.18
C THR A 190 46.15 -97.79 78.54
N THR A 191 47.02 -98.79 78.70
CA THR A 191 46.99 -100.00 79.56
C THR A 191 45.68 -100.76 79.76
#